data_AF-A0AAD6JQX0-F1
#
_entry.id   AF-A0AAD6JQX0-F1
#
_cell.length_a   1.000
_cell.length_b   1.000
_cell.length_c   1.000
_cell.angle_alpha   90.00
_cell.angle_beta   90.00
_cell.angle_gamma   90.00
#
_symmetry.space_group_name_H-M   'P 1'
#
loop_
_entity.id
_entity.type
_entity.pdbx_description
1 polymer ?
#
loop_
_entity_poly.entity_id
_entity_poly.type
_entity_poly.pdbx_seq_one_letter_code
_entity_poly.pdbx_strand_id
1 'polypeptide(L)'
;MELAEEFRANLESAYPSFAKTLVRSNVTVAMRFCKMHLPKNDTTIFLENESGEEYILNYIAERTALSGGWKAFCAANNLQEGDVLVFHLVKPSRFKVYIVKGNGSSQGDGEYGIPNSEPAEKDVKGSKKAELLELLPVGHQEENNQENGLVAEENNKGYVANQSENESEDRASETLRVIKLSGSTVDFNNVRDIENFSILLNGSSIDSELSEHHRTRYYELCRSQKSFLHSNLLNSINHNLAVEIIIGTVDISEGIRSSKLSSSQADYGVWDKTLKGFELFGMKVGFLRERLSRLMSLALESEEAMESECREVRLEQVRVDEEMKSLELRLLKLKETRERLDDEMEILKENAEKHEHMFQEAVNAPW
;
A
#
# COMPACT_ATOMS: atom_id res chain seq x y z
N MET A 1 14.71 -9.79 -9.90
CA MET A 1 14.56 -8.34 -9.63
C MET A 1 15.64 -7.55 -10.36
N GLU A 2 16.92 -7.92 -10.27
CA GLU A 2 18.02 -7.25 -11.01
C GLU A 2 17.78 -7.15 -12.53
N LEU A 3 17.38 -8.24 -13.19
CA LEU A 3 17.08 -8.23 -14.64
C LEU A 3 15.95 -7.27 -15.03
N ALA A 4 14.93 -7.12 -14.19
CA ALA A 4 13.81 -6.21 -14.44
C ALA A 4 14.21 -4.75 -14.26
N GLU A 5 15.14 -4.47 -13.33
CA GLU A 5 15.68 -3.13 -13.10
C GLU A 5 16.68 -2.71 -14.18
N GLU A 6 17.51 -3.65 -14.67
CA GLU A 6 18.40 -3.43 -15.82
C GLU A 6 17.60 -3.20 -17.10
N PHE A 7 16.54 -4.00 -17.32
CA PHE A 7 15.61 -3.78 -18.43
C PHE A 7 14.91 -2.41 -18.32
N ARG A 8 14.47 -2.03 -17.12
CA ARG A 8 13.86 -0.71 -16.86
C ARG A 8 14.83 0.44 -17.17
N ALA A 9 16.11 0.29 -16.83
CA ALA A 9 17.14 1.30 -17.08
C ALA A 9 17.41 1.53 -18.58
N ASN A 10 17.07 0.56 -19.42
CA ASN A 10 17.24 0.63 -20.87
C ASN A 10 15.99 1.12 -21.63
N LEU A 11 14.87 1.37 -20.95
CA LEU A 11 13.68 1.97 -21.56
C LEU A 11 13.91 3.47 -21.82
N GLU A 12 13.25 4.03 -22.84
CA GLU A 12 13.33 5.46 -23.16
C GLU A 12 12.99 6.30 -21.92
N SER A 13 13.93 7.15 -21.48
CA SER A 13 13.76 7.98 -20.29
C SER A 13 12.65 9.04 -20.41
N ALA A 14 12.09 9.20 -21.61
CA ALA A 14 10.98 10.12 -21.89
C ALA A 14 9.67 9.68 -21.22
N TYR A 15 9.53 8.39 -20.89
CA TYR A 15 8.29 7.84 -20.32
C TYR A 15 8.55 7.16 -18.97
N PRO A 16 7.75 7.47 -17.94
CA PRO A 16 7.97 6.95 -16.61
C PRO A 16 7.66 5.45 -16.57
N SER A 17 8.47 4.69 -15.80
CA SER A 17 8.31 3.25 -15.63
C SER A 17 8.53 2.81 -14.18
N PHE A 18 7.96 1.66 -13.81
CA PHE A 18 8.23 1.02 -12.52
C PHE A 18 8.18 -0.50 -12.65
N ALA A 19 8.97 -1.20 -11.84
CA ALA A 19 8.93 -2.65 -11.74
C ALA A 19 8.12 -3.07 -10.50
N LYS A 20 7.35 -4.15 -10.62
CA LYS A 20 6.57 -4.72 -9.53
C LYS A 20 6.63 -6.25 -9.56
N THR A 21 7.08 -6.83 -8.45
CA THR A 21 7.00 -8.27 -8.22
C THR A 21 5.57 -8.68 -7.86
N LEU A 22 5.07 -9.74 -8.49
CA LEU A 22 3.80 -10.34 -8.15
C LEU A 22 3.91 -11.16 -6.86
N VAL A 23 3.04 -10.86 -5.90
CA VAL A 23 2.82 -11.69 -4.70
C VAL A 23 1.37 -12.11 -4.65
N ARG A 24 1.07 -13.17 -3.89
CA ARG A 24 -0.29 -13.66 -3.68
C ARG A 24 -1.20 -12.50 -3.26
N SER A 25 -2.21 -12.21 -4.09
CA SER A 25 -3.21 -11.12 -3.88
C SER A 25 -2.84 -9.70 -4.34
N ASN A 26 -1.78 -9.50 -5.13
CA ASN A 26 -1.43 -8.15 -5.60
C ASN A 26 -2.39 -7.60 -6.66
N VAL A 27 -3.20 -6.62 -6.27
CA VAL A 27 -4.07 -5.78 -7.12
C VAL A 27 -3.57 -4.32 -7.10
N THR A 28 -2.86 -3.93 -6.04
CA THR A 28 -2.31 -2.59 -5.83
C THR A 28 -1.14 -2.33 -6.77
N VAL A 29 -1.04 -1.15 -7.37
CA VAL A 29 0.09 -0.73 -8.20
C VAL A 29 1.03 0.13 -7.37
N ALA A 30 2.25 0.42 -7.86
CA ALA A 30 3.18 1.30 -7.15
C ALA A 30 2.51 2.64 -6.81
N MET A 31 2.07 2.79 -5.55
CA MET A 31 1.22 3.89 -5.09
C MET A 31 1.77 5.26 -5.49
N ARG A 32 3.09 5.44 -5.33
CA ARG A 32 3.79 6.67 -5.71
C ARG A 32 3.69 6.96 -7.20
N PHE A 33 3.97 5.97 -8.04
CA PHE A 33 3.90 6.10 -9.48
C PHE A 33 2.49 6.48 -9.94
N CYS A 34 1.48 5.79 -9.41
CA CYS A 34 0.09 6.04 -9.76
C CYS A 34 -0.36 7.44 -9.35
N LYS A 35 -0.02 7.87 -8.13
CA LYS A 35 -0.36 9.23 -7.68
C LYS A 35 0.30 10.30 -8.55
N MET A 36 1.52 10.07 -9.05
CA MET A 36 2.19 11.04 -9.92
C MET A 36 1.60 11.08 -11.34
N HIS A 37 1.39 9.90 -11.95
CA HIS A 37 1.16 9.82 -13.40
C HIS A 37 -0.25 9.39 -13.82
N LEU A 38 -1.12 8.95 -12.90
CA LEU A 38 -2.49 8.53 -13.21
C LEU A 38 -3.56 9.53 -12.73
N PRO A 39 -4.76 9.51 -13.36
CA PRO A 39 -5.88 10.35 -12.96
C PRO A 39 -6.33 10.14 -11.49
N LYS A 40 -6.88 11.18 -10.86
CA LYS A 40 -7.42 11.11 -9.47
C LYS A 40 -8.78 10.43 -9.35
N ASN A 41 -9.45 10.16 -10.47
CA ASN A 41 -10.75 9.51 -10.51
C ASN A 41 -10.60 8.09 -11.03
N ASP A 42 -11.51 7.22 -10.63
CA ASP A 42 -11.60 5.88 -11.18
C ASP A 42 -11.70 5.95 -12.71
N THR A 43 -10.83 5.20 -13.38
CA THR A 43 -10.69 5.29 -14.83
C THR A 43 -10.35 3.95 -15.43
N THR A 44 -10.55 3.84 -16.72
CA THR A 44 -10.12 2.67 -17.49
C THR A 44 -8.67 2.87 -17.93
N ILE A 45 -7.85 1.85 -17.69
CA ILE A 45 -6.48 1.80 -18.17
C ILE A 45 -6.30 0.63 -19.14
N PHE A 46 -5.29 0.74 -19.99
CA PHE A 46 -4.98 -0.27 -21.01
C PHE A 46 -3.59 -0.83 -20.74
N LEU A 47 -3.46 -2.15 -20.74
CA LEU A 47 -2.18 -2.85 -20.66
C LEU A 47 -1.90 -3.52 -22.01
N GLU A 48 -0.82 -3.16 -22.67
CA GLU A 48 -0.29 -3.85 -23.84
C GLU A 48 0.83 -4.80 -23.40
N ASN A 49 0.72 -6.10 -23.68
CA ASN A 49 1.80 -7.05 -23.40
C ASN A 49 2.89 -7.03 -24.49
N GLU A 50 3.92 -7.86 -24.34
CA GLU A 50 5.03 -7.98 -25.30
C GLU A 50 4.57 -8.48 -26.69
N SER A 51 3.48 -9.25 -26.73
CA SER A 51 2.85 -9.75 -27.95
C SER A 51 2.01 -8.68 -28.68
N GLY A 52 1.85 -7.48 -28.09
CA GLY A 52 1.00 -6.41 -28.62
C GLY A 52 -0.49 -6.59 -28.34
N GLU A 53 -0.88 -7.54 -27.49
CA GLU A 53 -2.26 -7.75 -27.07
C GLU A 53 -2.65 -6.74 -25.99
N GLU A 54 -3.81 -6.11 -26.16
CA GLU A 54 -4.31 -5.08 -25.26
C GLU A 54 -5.38 -5.63 -24.31
N TYR A 55 -5.25 -5.29 -23.03
CA TYR A 55 -6.17 -5.65 -21.97
C TYR A 55 -6.72 -4.40 -21.30
N ILE A 56 -8.04 -4.38 -21.11
CA ILE A 56 -8.77 -3.28 -20.50
C ILE A 56 -8.95 -3.55 -19.02
N LEU A 57 -8.48 -2.62 -18.17
CA LEU A 57 -8.56 -2.75 -16.72
C LEU A 57 -9.20 -1.51 -16.08
N ASN A 58 -9.80 -1.72 -14.90
CA ASN A 58 -10.34 -0.62 -14.10
C ASN A 58 -9.32 -0.20 -13.03
N TYR A 59 -8.89 1.05 -13.08
CA TYR A 59 -8.05 1.67 -12.05
C TYR A 59 -8.95 2.32 -10.99
N ILE A 60 -8.75 1.92 -9.73
CA ILE A 60 -9.38 2.52 -8.55
C ILE A 60 -8.39 3.51 -7.97
N ALA A 61 -8.69 4.80 -8.07
CA ALA A 61 -7.76 5.87 -7.72
C ALA A 61 -7.47 5.92 -6.22
N GLU A 62 -8.52 5.81 -5.39
CA GLU A 62 -8.41 5.83 -3.92
C GLU A 62 -7.49 4.72 -3.39
N ARG A 63 -7.57 3.52 -3.99
CA ARG A 63 -6.80 2.35 -3.56
C ARG A 63 -5.50 2.18 -4.33
N THR A 64 -5.23 3.04 -5.32
CA THR A 64 -4.13 2.89 -6.28
C THR A 64 -4.02 1.46 -6.83
N ALA A 65 -5.15 0.87 -7.23
CA ALA A 65 -5.26 -0.57 -7.52
C ALA A 65 -5.93 -0.87 -8.88
N LEU A 66 -5.50 -1.95 -9.54
CA LEU A 66 -6.10 -2.45 -10.80
C LEU A 66 -7.11 -3.54 -10.50
N SER A 67 -8.39 -3.24 -10.66
CA SER A 67 -9.48 -4.15 -10.33
C SER A 67 -9.94 -4.97 -11.53
N GLY A 68 -11.08 -4.61 -12.13
CA GLY A 68 -11.65 -5.29 -13.29
C GLY A 68 -10.59 -5.52 -14.38
N GLY A 69 -10.59 -6.70 -14.98
CA GLY A 69 -9.64 -7.09 -16.02
C GLY A 69 -8.30 -7.65 -15.53
N TRP A 70 -7.87 -7.38 -14.28
CA TRP A 70 -6.56 -7.83 -13.78
C TRP A 70 -6.42 -9.36 -13.76
N LYS A 71 -7.43 -10.07 -13.27
CA LYS A 71 -7.42 -11.54 -13.24
C LYS A 71 -7.33 -12.14 -14.65
N ALA A 72 -8.00 -11.53 -15.62
CA ALA A 72 -7.97 -11.97 -17.02
C ALA A 72 -6.58 -11.74 -17.64
N PHE A 73 -5.97 -10.58 -17.38
CA PHE A 73 -4.60 -10.28 -17.79
C PHE A 73 -3.60 -11.31 -17.23
N CYS A 74 -3.68 -11.62 -15.93
CA CYS A 74 -2.81 -12.62 -15.30
C CYS A 74 -2.98 -14.01 -15.89
N ALA A 75 -4.22 -14.43 -16.17
CA ALA A 75 -4.50 -15.73 -16.76
C ALA A 75 -3.99 -15.82 -18.20
N ALA A 76 -4.21 -14.78 -19.02
CA ALA A 76 -3.77 -14.77 -20.42
C ALA A 76 -2.24 -14.79 -20.56
N ASN A 77 -1.52 -14.16 -19.64
CA ASN A 77 -0.05 -14.06 -19.66
C ASN A 77 0.65 -15.11 -18.77
N ASN A 78 -0.09 -16.11 -18.26
CA ASN A 78 0.40 -17.18 -17.40
C ASN A 78 1.27 -16.68 -16.22
N LEU A 79 0.82 -15.61 -15.56
CA LEU A 79 1.59 -14.94 -14.51
C LEU A 79 1.55 -15.72 -13.20
N GLN A 80 2.71 -15.87 -12.55
CA GLN A 80 2.85 -16.57 -11.28
C GLN A 80 3.45 -15.67 -10.19
N GLU A 81 3.31 -16.10 -8.94
CA GLU A 81 3.98 -15.46 -7.80
C GLU A 81 5.51 -15.51 -8.00
N GLY A 82 6.17 -14.37 -7.82
CA GLY A 82 7.60 -14.21 -8.11
C GLY A 82 7.92 -13.64 -9.50
N ASP A 83 6.98 -13.63 -10.45
CA ASP A 83 7.15 -12.92 -11.72
C ASP A 83 7.27 -11.41 -11.46
N VAL A 84 8.07 -10.74 -12.28
CA VAL A 84 8.25 -9.28 -12.20
C VAL A 84 7.68 -8.63 -13.45
N LEU A 85 6.78 -7.68 -13.24
CA LEU A 85 6.19 -6.87 -14.30
C LEU A 85 6.87 -5.51 -14.33
N VAL A 86 7.33 -5.09 -15.50
CA VAL A 86 7.81 -3.72 -15.74
C VAL A 86 6.72 -2.97 -16.50
N PHE A 87 6.12 -1.99 -15.84
CA PHE A 87 5.11 -1.12 -16.42
C PHE A 87 5.77 0.13 -16.99
N HIS A 88 5.49 0.43 -18.24
CA HIS A 88 6.00 1.60 -18.95
C HIS A 88 4.84 2.44 -19.48
N LEU A 89 4.67 3.67 -18.99
CA LEU A 89 3.53 4.51 -19.33
C LEU A 89 3.76 5.24 -20.66
N VAL A 90 3.29 4.64 -21.75
CA VAL A 90 3.49 5.15 -23.12
C VAL A 90 2.51 6.27 -23.50
N LYS A 91 1.32 6.29 -22.90
CA LYS A 91 0.28 7.32 -23.09
C LYS A 91 -0.52 7.51 -21.81
N PRO A 92 -1.29 8.61 -21.64
CA PRO A 92 -2.22 8.75 -20.53
C PRO A 92 -3.11 7.49 -20.41
N SER A 93 -3.08 6.85 -19.24
CA SER A 93 -3.82 5.62 -18.94
C SER A 93 -3.49 4.40 -19.82
N ARG A 94 -2.38 4.37 -20.58
CA ARG A 94 -1.94 3.19 -21.35
C ARG A 94 -0.52 2.80 -21.00
N PHE A 95 -0.35 1.56 -20.58
CA PHE A 95 0.94 0.97 -20.23
C PHE A 95 1.34 -0.09 -21.22
N LYS A 96 2.62 -0.11 -21.57
CA LYS A 96 3.28 -1.29 -22.09
C LYS A 96 3.87 -2.09 -20.92
N VAL A 97 3.60 -3.39 -20.87
CA VAL A 97 3.98 -4.26 -19.77
C VAL A 97 4.93 -5.32 -20.27
N TYR A 98 6.10 -5.38 -19.65
CA TYR A 98 7.11 -6.40 -19.90
C TYR A 98 7.16 -7.40 -18.74
N ILE A 99 7.28 -8.68 -19.06
CA ILE A 99 7.12 -9.77 -18.10
C ILE A 99 8.45 -10.49 -17.95
N VAL A 100 9.10 -10.30 -16.81
CA VAL A 100 10.29 -11.07 -16.43
C VAL A 100 9.85 -12.23 -15.56
N LYS A 101 9.87 -13.45 -16.13
CA LYS A 101 9.53 -14.66 -15.39
C LYS A 101 10.46 -14.87 -14.20
N GLY A 102 9.89 -15.13 -13.03
CA GLY A 102 10.67 -15.51 -11.87
C GLY A 102 11.23 -16.91 -12.07
N ASN A 103 12.52 -17.12 -11.82
CA ASN A 103 13.09 -18.47 -11.80
C ASN A 103 12.38 -19.26 -10.70
N GLY A 104 11.41 -20.09 -11.09
CA GLY A 104 10.74 -21.00 -10.18
C GLY A 104 11.76 -21.95 -9.57
N SER A 105 11.80 -22.02 -8.25
CA SER A 105 12.35 -23.17 -7.55
C SER A 105 11.45 -24.38 -7.82
N SER A 106 11.66 -25.06 -8.95
CA SER A 106 11.10 -26.39 -9.19
C SER A 106 11.99 -27.41 -8.48
N GLN A 107 11.61 -27.72 -7.24
CA GLN A 107 11.93 -29.00 -6.62
C GLN A 107 11.18 -30.08 -7.42
N GLY A 108 11.92 -31.11 -7.84
CA GLY A 108 11.47 -32.12 -8.80
C GLY A 108 10.34 -33.02 -8.30
N ASP A 109 9.59 -33.56 -9.26
CA ASP A 109 9.63 -34.99 -9.59
C ASP A 109 8.95 -35.22 -10.95
N GLY A 110 9.25 -36.37 -11.57
CA GLY A 110 9.08 -36.70 -13.00
C GLY A 110 7.70 -36.47 -13.60
N GLU A 111 7.56 -36.36 -14.94
CA GLU A 111 7.82 -37.46 -15.86
C GLU A 111 7.94 -36.95 -17.31
N TYR A 112 8.74 -37.67 -18.10
CA TYR A 112 9.06 -37.41 -19.49
C TYR A 112 7.88 -37.69 -20.44
N GLY A 113 7.68 -36.82 -21.43
CA GLY A 113 6.86 -37.08 -22.61
C GLY A 113 7.05 -36.02 -23.69
N ILE A 114 7.92 -36.31 -24.66
CA ILE A 114 8.18 -35.53 -25.89
C ILE A 114 7.02 -35.74 -26.91
N PRO A 115 6.82 -34.81 -27.87
CA PRO A 115 5.52 -34.34 -28.34
C PRO A 115 5.08 -34.96 -29.66
N ASN A 116 3.82 -34.74 -30.06
CA ASN A 116 3.37 -34.88 -31.45
C ASN A 116 2.38 -33.78 -31.85
N SER A 117 2.86 -32.95 -32.78
CA SER A 117 2.25 -32.50 -34.04
C SER A 117 0.72 -32.39 -34.20
N GLU A 118 0.30 -31.14 -34.46
CA GLU A 118 -0.48 -30.68 -35.63
C GLU A 118 -2.04 -30.70 -35.62
N PRO A 119 -2.66 -29.82 -36.46
CA PRO A 119 -3.70 -28.90 -36.04
C PRO A 119 -5.10 -29.30 -36.52
N ALA A 120 -6.13 -28.67 -35.94
CA ALA A 120 -7.48 -28.71 -36.51
C ALA A 120 -8.11 -27.31 -36.54
N GLU A 121 -8.03 -26.68 -37.70
CA GLU A 121 -8.98 -25.68 -38.16
C GLU A 121 -10.38 -26.32 -38.27
N LYS A 122 -11.42 -25.66 -37.75
CA LYS A 122 -12.74 -25.65 -38.37
C LYS A 122 -13.44 -24.31 -38.19
N ASP A 123 -13.84 -23.82 -39.35
CA ASP A 123 -14.56 -22.63 -39.72
C ASP A 123 -16.08 -22.63 -39.38
N VAL A 124 -16.59 -21.42 -39.08
CA VAL A 124 -17.77 -20.75 -39.70
C VAL A 124 -19.23 -21.01 -39.25
N LYS A 125 -19.83 -19.87 -38.80
CA LYS A 125 -21.19 -19.26 -38.98
C LYS A 125 -22.46 -19.76 -38.24
N GLY A 126 -23.15 -18.74 -37.68
CA GLY A 126 -24.59 -18.45 -37.91
C GLY A 126 -25.46 -18.39 -36.63
N SER A 127 -25.66 -17.25 -35.95
CA SER A 127 -26.59 -16.11 -36.17
C SER A 127 -28.05 -16.27 -35.63
N LYS A 128 -28.52 -15.23 -34.91
CA LYS A 128 -29.91 -14.82 -34.51
C LYS A 128 -30.49 -15.49 -33.23
N LYS A 129 -31.26 -14.87 -32.31
CA LYS A 129 -31.89 -13.53 -32.14
C LYS A 129 -32.31 -13.36 -30.65
N ALA A 130 -32.66 -12.13 -30.27
CA ALA A 130 -33.01 -11.62 -28.93
C ALA A 130 -34.43 -11.92 -28.41
N GLU A 131 -34.58 -11.88 -27.07
CA GLU A 131 -35.77 -11.52 -26.24
C GLU A 131 -35.27 -11.41 -24.78
N LEU A 132 -35.11 -10.26 -24.11
CA LEU A 132 -36.01 -9.21 -23.56
C LEU A 132 -36.90 -9.66 -22.37
N LEU A 133 -37.03 -8.75 -21.38
CA LEU A 133 -37.70 -8.74 -20.06
C LEU A 133 -36.72 -8.95 -18.87
N GLU A 134 -36.61 -8.10 -17.85
CA GLU A 134 -37.35 -6.90 -17.46
C GLU A 134 -36.55 -6.15 -16.37
N LEU A 135 -36.80 -4.84 -16.20
CA LEU A 135 -36.02 -3.89 -15.40
C LEU A 135 -36.69 -3.54 -14.06
N LEU A 136 -35.84 -3.47 -13.01
CA LEU A 136 -35.84 -2.50 -11.86
C LEU A 136 -36.86 -2.67 -10.71
N PRO A 137 -36.67 -2.04 -9.52
CA PRO A 137 -35.69 -0.99 -9.11
C PRO A 137 -34.90 -1.29 -7.81
N VAL A 138 -33.68 -0.75 -7.62
CA VAL A 138 -33.31 0.51 -6.93
C VAL A 138 -34.05 0.79 -5.61
N GLY A 139 -33.28 0.89 -4.51
CA GLY A 139 -33.74 1.47 -3.25
C GLY A 139 -32.64 1.45 -2.18
N HIS A 140 -32.12 2.63 -1.85
CA HIS A 140 -31.14 2.90 -0.81
C HIS A 140 -31.72 2.84 0.61
N GLN A 141 -30.78 2.66 1.56
CA GLN A 141 -30.66 3.34 2.86
C GLN A 141 -31.41 2.85 4.10
N GLU A 142 -30.59 2.86 5.17
CA GLU A 142 -30.88 3.26 6.55
C GLU A 142 -31.28 2.17 7.56
N GLU A 143 -30.27 1.81 8.36
CA GLU A 143 -30.39 1.37 9.74
C GLU A 143 -31.10 2.45 10.57
N ASN A 144 -32.14 2.06 11.31
CA ASN A 144 -32.37 2.68 12.61
C ASN A 144 -33.08 1.73 13.58
N ASN A 145 -32.62 1.85 14.82
CA ASN A 145 -33.04 1.28 16.08
C ASN A 145 -34.53 0.95 16.26
N GLN A 146 -34.81 -0.13 17.00
CA GLN A 146 -35.75 -0.05 18.12
C GLN A 146 -35.54 -1.13 19.19
N GLU A 147 -35.18 -0.64 20.37
CA GLU A 147 -35.28 -1.22 21.69
C GLU A 147 -36.74 -1.13 22.21
N ASN A 148 -37.04 -1.88 23.27
CA ASN A 148 -38.23 -1.91 24.18
C ASN A 148 -39.00 -3.25 24.13
N GLY A 149 -39.37 -3.89 25.24
CA GLY A 149 -39.33 -3.52 26.67
C GLY A 149 -39.23 -4.78 27.55
N LEU A 150 -38.61 -4.69 28.73
CA LEU A 150 -39.21 -4.27 30.02
C LEU A 150 -40.33 -5.19 30.51
N VAL A 151 -40.09 -5.91 31.61
CA VAL A 151 -40.83 -5.74 32.89
C VAL A 151 -39.92 -6.19 34.04
N ALA A 152 -39.78 -5.32 35.04
CA ALA A 152 -39.19 -5.56 36.35
C ALA A 152 -40.28 -5.97 37.35
N GLU A 153 -39.92 -6.68 38.42
CA GLU A 153 -40.46 -6.36 39.75
C GLU A 153 -39.62 -6.98 40.88
N GLU A 154 -39.25 -6.11 41.82
CA GLU A 154 -38.63 -6.41 43.11
C GLU A 154 -39.63 -7.03 44.08
N ASN A 155 -39.15 -7.76 45.10
CA ASN A 155 -39.64 -7.57 46.47
C ASN A 155 -38.71 -8.19 47.53
N ASN A 156 -38.83 -7.60 48.72
CA ASN A 156 -37.86 -7.51 49.82
C ASN A 156 -38.35 -8.29 51.08
N LYS A 157 -37.48 -8.40 52.12
CA LYS A 157 -37.63 -8.98 53.51
C LYS A 157 -37.30 -10.48 53.66
N GLY A 158 -36.67 -10.99 54.74
CA GLY A 158 -36.19 -10.47 56.03
C GLY A 158 -36.34 -11.54 57.16
N TYR A 159 -35.38 -11.58 58.12
CA TYR A 159 -35.33 -12.34 59.43
C TYR A 159 -35.08 -13.88 59.37
N VAL A 160 -34.43 -14.62 60.30
CA VAL A 160 -33.73 -14.45 61.61
C VAL A 160 -33.03 -15.75 62.07
N ALA A 161 -31.93 -15.61 62.83
CA ALA A 161 -31.29 -16.49 63.87
C ALA A 161 -30.97 -17.99 63.56
N ASN A 162 -29.82 -18.54 63.96
CA ASN A 162 -29.37 -18.71 65.35
C ASN A 162 -27.84 -18.69 65.54
N GLN A 163 -27.50 -18.22 66.75
CA GLN A 163 -26.20 -18.20 67.39
C GLN A 163 -25.70 -19.61 67.76
N SER A 164 -24.39 -19.78 67.84
CA SER A 164 -23.77 -20.47 68.97
C SER A 164 -22.39 -19.88 69.23
N GLU A 165 -22.30 -19.16 70.34
CA GLU A 165 -21.07 -18.72 70.99
C GLU A 165 -20.31 -19.93 71.55
N ASN A 166 -18.98 -19.89 71.47
CA ASN A 166 -18.17 -20.27 72.61
C ASN A 166 -16.82 -19.56 72.52
N GLU A 167 -16.62 -18.65 73.48
CA GLU A 167 -15.36 -17.99 73.78
C GLU A 167 -14.42 -18.94 74.51
N SER A 168 -13.14 -18.91 74.16
CA SER A 168 -12.06 -19.20 75.11
C SER A 168 -10.88 -18.28 74.82
N GLU A 169 -10.69 -17.28 75.68
CA GLU A 169 -9.46 -16.51 75.81
C GLU A 169 -8.33 -17.43 76.28
N ASP A 170 -7.12 -17.31 75.73
CA ASP A 170 -5.92 -16.87 76.48
C ASP A 170 -4.63 -16.97 75.61
N ARG A 171 -3.78 -15.95 75.79
CA ARG A 171 -2.34 -15.83 75.45
C ARG A 171 -1.88 -15.59 74.01
N ALA A 172 -1.76 -14.28 73.72
CA ALA A 172 -0.51 -13.60 73.38
C ALA A 172 0.66 -14.45 72.82
N SER A 173 0.93 -14.27 71.52
CA SER A 173 2.26 -14.29 70.91
C SER A 173 2.15 -13.43 69.64
N GLU A 174 2.32 -12.12 69.79
CA GLU A 174 3.60 -11.45 69.57
C GLU A 174 3.93 -11.36 68.07
N THR A 175 3.61 -10.18 67.54
CA THR A 175 4.13 -9.54 66.32
C THR A 175 4.35 -10.46 65.12
N LEU A 176 3.41 -10.36 64.18
CA LEU A 176 3.68 -10.35 62.75
C LEU A 176 5.06 -9.72 62.50
N ARG A 177 6.06 -10.57 62.27
CA ARG A 177 7.24 -10.17 61.52
C ARG A 177 6.70 -9.71 60.19
N VAL A 178 6.58 -8.39 60.07
CA VAL A 178 6.68 -7.68 58.80
C VAL A 178 7.98 -8.19 58.20
N ILE A 179 7.89 -9.26 57.41
CA ILE A 179 8.94 -9.62 56.47
C ILE A 179 8.85 -8.50 55.45
N LYS A 180 9.54 -7.41 55.76
CA LYS A 180 10.04 -6.47 54.78
C LYS A 180 10.99 -7.31 53.92
N LEU A 181 10.43 -8.02 52.94
CA LEU A 181 11.18 -8.59 51.84
C LEU A 181 11.75 -7.38 51.10
N SER A 182 12.89 -6.90 51.59
CA SER A 182 13.79 -6.04 50.82
C SER A 182 14.29 -6.90 49.68
N GLY A 183 13.51 -7.01 48.61
CA GLY A 183 13.99 -7.53 47.34
C GLY A 183 15.17 -6.65 46.95
N SER A 184 16.37 -7.21 46.95
CA SER A 184 17.54 -6.52 46.40
C SER A 184 17.25 -6.34 44.92
N THR A 185 16.78 -5.15 44.56
CA THR A 185 16.57 -4.79 43.16
C THR A 185 17.94 -4.80 42.51
N VAL A 186 18.21 -5.80 41.67
CA VAL A 186 19.46 -5.88 40.93
C VAL A 186 19.53 -4.63 40.06
N ASP A 187 20.53 -3.77 40.29
CA ASP A 187 20.75 -2.61 39.44
C ASP A 187 21.13 -3.08 38.03
N PHE A 188 20.43 -2.60 37.00
CA PHE A 188 20.68 -2.98 35.60
C PHE A 188 22.12 -2.68 35.17
N ASN A 189 22.77 -1.68 35.80
CA ASN A 189 24.16 -1.34 35.53
C ASN A 189 25.15 -2.50 35.78
N ASN A 190 24.76 -3.51 36.56
CA ASN A 190 25.60 -4.67 36.85
C ASN A 190 25.50 -5.78 35.79
N VAL A 191 24.53 -5.71 34.88
CA VAL A 191 24.33 -6.70 33.80
C VAL A 191 25.21 -6.34 32.61
N ARG A 192 26.31 -7.09 32.41
CA ARG A 192 27.29 -6.80 31.33
C ARG A 192 27.05 -7.60 30.05
N ASP A 193 26.42 -8.76 30.17
CA ASP A 193 26.21 -9.73 29.11
C ASP A 193 24.85 -10.41 29.27
N ILE A 194 24.48 -11.27 28.31
CA ILE A 194 23.18 -11.95 28.31
C ILE A 194 23.15 -13.09 29.33
N GLU A 195 24.30 -13.68 29.64
CA GLU A 195 24.43 -14.77 30.61
C GLU A 195 24.06 -14.31 32.02
N ASN A 196 24.41 -13.07 32.37
CA ASN A 196 24.05 -12.44 33.64
C ASN A 196 22.69 -11.73 33.63
N PHE A 197 21.94 -11.79 32.52
CA PHE A 197 20.62 -11.20 32.41
C PHE A 197 19.54 -12.22 32.79
N SER A 198 18.76 -11.90 33.82
CA SER A 198 17.59 -12.69 34.22
C SER A 198 16.35 -11.82 34.33
N ILE A 199 15.23 -12.37 33.86
CA ILE A 199 13.92 -11.72 33.92
C ILE A 199 13.21 -12.24 35.18
N LEU A 200 13.19 -11.40 36.22
CA LEU A 200 12.64 -11.74 37.52
C LEU A 200 11.28 -11.08 37.73
N LEU A 201 10.26 -11.88 37.98
CA LEU A 201 8.91 -11.42 38.33
C LEU A 201 8.55 -11.94 39.73
N ASN A 202 8.23 -11.04 40.65
CA ASN A 202 7.95 -11.39 42.05
C ASN A 202 9.01 -12.31 42.71
N GLY A 203 10.26 -12.26 42.24
CA GLY A 203 11.37 -13.09 42.73
C GLY A 203 11.58 -14.42 41.99
N SER A 204 10.71 -14.80 41.05
CA SER A 204 10.84 -15.99 40.21
C SER A 204 11.38 -15.62 38.82
N SER A 205 12.35 -16.39 38.31
CA SER A 205 12.83 -16.26 36.93
C SER A 205 11.82 -16.89 35.97
N ILE A 206 11.53 -16.19 34.87
CA ILE A 206 10.72 -16.69 33.75
C ILE A 206 11.57 -16.97 32.50
N ASP A 207 12.90 -16.97 32.63
CA ASP A 207 13.81 -17.10 31.48
C ASP A 207 13.61 -18.42 30.72
N SER A 208 13.20 -19.49 31.41
CA SER A 208 12.93 -20.81 30.81
C SER A 208 11.66 -20.88 29.97
N GLU A 209 10.75 -19.92 30.13
CA GLU A 209 9.48 -19.85 29.41
C GLU A 209 9.63 -19.10 28.07
N LEU A 210 10.76 -18.42 27.88
CA LEU A 210 11.09 -17.68 26.66
C LEU A 210 12.05 -18.49 25.79
N SER A 211 11.83 -18.47 24.47
CA SER A 211 12.84 -18.96 23.53
C SER A 211 14.12 -18.12 23.61
N GLU A 212 15.25 -18.70 23.23
CA GLU A 212 16.56 -18.01 23.16
C GLU A 212 16.50 -16.71 22.34
N HIS A 213 15.80 -16.73 21.19
CA HIS A 213 15.63 -15.55 20.34
C HIS A 213 14.93 -14.40 21.08
N HIS A 214 13.72 -14.65 21.61
CA HIS A 214 12.96 -13.64 22.35
C HIS A 214 13.73 -13.08 23.55
N ARG A 215 14.41 -13.95 24.32
CA ARG A 215 15.24 -13.50 25.46
C ARG A 215 16.38 -12.59 25.01
N THR A 216 17.07 -12.94 23.93
CA THR A 216 18.17 -12.16 23.36
C THR A 216 17.70 -10.79 22.89
N ARG A 217 16.63 -10.74 22.10
CA ARG A 217 16.07 -9.48 21.60
C ARG A 217 15.53 -8.61 22.73
N TYR A 218 14.90 -9.22 23.72
CA TYR A 218 14.41 -8.50 24.88
C TYR A 218 15.54 -7.91 25.71
N TYR A 219 16.64 -8.66 25.89
CA TYR A 219 17.87 -8.14 26.51
C TYR A 219 18.43 -6.95 25.73
N GLU A 220 18.50 -7.02 24.40
CA GLU A 220 18.95 -5.89 23.55
C GLU A 220 18.09 -4.63 23.77
N LEU A 221 16.76 -4.80 23.87
CA LEU A 221 15.85 -3.69 24.17
C LEU A 221 16.12 -3.10 25.55
N CYS A 222 16.23 -3.92 26.60
CA CYS A 222 16.56 -3.48 27.96
C CYS A 222 17.91 -2.74 27.98
N ARG A 223 18.90 -3.26 27.26
CA ARG A 223 20.24 -2.67 27.15
C ARG A 223 20.21 -1.31 26.46
N SER A 224 19.40 -1.16 25.41
CA SER A 224 19.22 0.12 24.72
C SER A 224 18.63 1.20 25.64
N GLN A 225 17.74 0.80 26.55
CA GLN A 225 17.09 1.68 27.52
C GLN A 225 17.83 1.76 28.86
N LYS A 226 18.96 1.05 29.00
CA LYS A 226 19.74 0.91 30.24
C LYS A 226 18.87 0.59 31.46
N SER A 227 17.82 -0.21 31.27
CA SER A 227 16.87 -0.54 32.32
C SER A 227 16.10 -1.82 32.02
N PHE A 228 15.67 -2.51 33.07
CA PHE A 228 14.69 -3.60 32.94
C PHE A 228 13.34 -3.01 32.54
N LEU A 229 12.86 -3.36 31.34
CA LEU A 229 11.58 -2.82 30.84
C LEU A 229 10.38 -3.32 31.65
N HIS A 230 10.50 -4.48 32.27
CA HIS A 230 9.49 -5.11 33.12
C HIS A 230 9.55 -4.69 34.59
N SER A 231 10.42 -3.75 34.98
CA SER A 231 10.65 -3.43 36.40
C SER A 231 9.42 -2.93 37.15
N ASN A 232 8.43 -2.40 36.43
CA ASN A 232 7.22 -1.84 37.00
C ASN A 232 5.97 -2.67 36.63
N LEU A 233 6.14 -3.88 36.06
CA LEU A 233 5.00 -4.76 35.81
C LEU A 233 4.25 -5.02 37.11
N LEU A 234 2.92 -4.93 37.05
CA LEU A 234 2.06 -5.12 38.22
C LEU A 234 2.27 -6.51 38.83
N ASN A 235 2.50 -6.57 40.14
CA ASN A 235 2.72 -7.82 40.88
C ASN A 235 1.54 -8.82 40.76
N SER A 236 0.34 -8.34 40.40
CA SER A 236 -0.85 -9.15 40.17
C SER A 236 -0.86 -9.90 38.83
N ILE A 237 0.06 -9.57 37.92
CA ILE A 237 0.20 -10.24 36.62
C ILE A 237 0.84 -11.61 36.85
N ASN A 238 0.22 -12.66 36.30
CA ASN A 238 0.78 -14.00 36.35
C ASN A 238 1.95 -14.15 35.35
N HIS A 239 2.83 -15.13 35.59
CA HIS A 239 4.03 -15.35 34.78
C HIS A 239 3.71 -15.55 33.29
N ASN A 240 2.68 -16.34 32.96
CA ASN A 240 2.27 -16.58 31.58
C ASN A 240 1.92 -15.27 30.83
N LEU A 241 1.12 -14.40 31.44
CA LEU A 241 0.76 -13.13 30.80
C LEU A 241 1.99 -12.20 30.67
N ALA A 242 2.90 -12.21 31.64
CA ALA A 242 4.11 -11.42 31.54
C ALA A 242 5.04 -11.92 30.42
N VAL A 243 5.15 -13.23 30.22
CA VAL A 243 5.86 -13.83 29.08
C VAL A 243 5.25 -13.35 27.76
N GLU A 244 3.92 -13.37 27.61
CA GLU A 244 3.24 -12.89 26.41
C GLU A 244 3.46 -11.39 26.16
N ILE A 245 3.48 -10.56 27.21
CA ILE A 245 3.79 -9.12 27.10
C ILE A 245 5.23 -8.92 26.60
N ILE A 246 6.19 -9.72 27.10
CA ILE A 246 7.59 -9.65 26.69
C ILE A 246 7.76 -10.07 25.23
N ILE A 247 7.15 -11.19 24.83
CA ILE A 247 7.14 -11.67 23.44
C ILE A 247 6.53 -10.60 22.52
N GLY A 248 5.33 -10.12 22.85
CA GLY A 248 4.66 -9.08 22.07
C GLY A 248 5.47 -7.80 21.97
N THR A 249 6.20 -7.41 23.03
CA THR A 249 7.10 -6.25 22.99
C THR A 249 8.24 -6.45 22.00
N VAL A 250 8.84 -7.64 21.98
CA VAL A 250 9.91 -8.00 21.03
C VAL A 250 9.38 -8.00 19.60
N ASP A 251 8.27 -8.67 19.35
CA ASP A 251 7.68 -8.80 18.01
C ASP A 251 7.32 -7.43 17.42
N ILE A 252 6.68 -6.57 18.22
CA ILE A 252 6.38 -5.20 17.80
C ILE A 252 7.67 -4.42 17.52
N SER A 253 8.72 -4.58 18.33
CA SER A 253 9.99 -3.88 18.11
C SER A 253 10.66 -4.29 16.80
N GLU A 254 10.60 -5.57 16.43
CA GLU A 254 11.15 -6.07 15.17
C GLU A 254 10.23 -5.69 13.98
N GLY A 255 8.92 -5.63 14.18
CA GLY A 255 7.97 -5.05 13.23
C GLY A 255 8.28 -3.57 12.93
N ILE A 256 8.55 -2.78 13.98
CA ILE A 256 8.99 -1.39 13.84
C ILE A 256 10.33 -1.31 13.12
N ARG A 257 11.29 -2.21 13.42
CA ARG A 257 12.62 -2.23 12.79
C ARG A 257 12.54 -2.60 11.30
N SER A 258 11.66 -3.52 10.94
CA SER A 258 11.48 -4.00 9.56
C SER A 258 10.52 -3.15 8.71
N SER A 259 9.91 -2.14 9.33
CA SER A 259 8.97 -1.23 8.69
C SER A 259 9.59 -0.46 7.52
N LYS A 260 8.80 -0.28 6.46
CA LYS A 260 9.14 0.49 5.26
C LYS A 260 8.15 1.64 5.11
N LEU A 261 8.47 2.63 4.27
CA LEU A 261 7.51 3.71 4.00
C LEU A 261 6.21 3.23 3.32
N SER A 262 6.23 2.04 2.72
CA SER A 262 5.07 1.39 2.13
C SER A 262 4.30 0.48 3.11
N SER A 263 4.73 0.40 4.37
CA SER A 263 4.04 -0.38 5.40
C SER A 263 2.65 0.19 5.67
N SER A 264 1.73 -0.67 6.08
CA SER A 264 0.34 -0.28 6.36
C SER A 264 0.24 0.57 7.62
N GLN A 265 -0.47 1.69 7.53
CA GLN A 265 -0.82 2.51 8.69
C GLN A 265 -1.72 1.77 9.70
N ALA A 266 -2.48 0.77 9.24
CA ALA A 266 -3.32 -0.04 10.12
C ALA A 266 -2.47 -0.86 11.11
N ASP A 267 -1.31 -1.37 10.67
CA ASP A 267 -0.41 -2.16 11.52
C ASP A 267 0.16 -1.30 12.64
N TYR A 268 0.52 -0.05 12.34
CA TYR A 268 0.99 0.91 13.33
C TYR A 268 -0.09 1.24 14.36
N GLY A 269 -1.34 1.39 13.93
CA GLY A 269 -2.46 1.61 14.85
C GLY A 269 -2.70 0.44 15.80
N VAL A 270 -2.53 -0.80 15.34
CA VAL A 270 -2.60 -2.00 16.19
C VAL A 270 -1.44 -2.02 17.17
N TRP A 271 -0.21 -1.79 16.72
CA TRP A 271 0.98 -1.78 17.57
C TRP A 271 0.92 -0.71 18.66
N ASP A 272 0.49 0.53 18.35
CA ASP A 272 0.36 1.59 19.36
C ASP A 272 -0.67 1.21 20.44
N LYS A 273 -1.81 0.65 20.06
CA LYS A 273 -2.83 0.18 21.01
C LYS A 273 -2.30 -0.92 21.92
N THR A 274 -1.59 -1.90 21.35
CA THR A 274 -0.99 -3.01 22.11
C THR A 274 0.08 -2.50 23.07
N LEU A 275 1.00 -1.65 22.60
CA LEU A 275 2.03 -1.03 23.45
C LEU A 275 1.43 -0.15 24.55
N LYS A 276 0.36 0.59 24.24
CA LYS A 276 -0.38 1.37 25.24
C LYS A 276 -1.00 0.47 26.31
N GLY A 277 -1.52 -0.70 25.92
CA GLY A 277 -1.96 -1.74 26.86
C GLY A 277 -0.81 -2.24 27.75
N PHE A 278 0.36 -2.52 27.17
CA PHE A 278 1.55 -2.95 27.93
C PHE A 278 2.03 -1.88 28.91
N GLU A 279 1.98 -0.59 28.54
CA GLU A 279 2.25 0.53 29.45
C GLU A 279 1.31 0.54 30.65
N LEU A 280 0.01 0.27 30.46
CA LEU A 280 -0.96 0.19 31.55
C LEU A 280 -0.66 -0.96 32.52
N PHE A 281 -0.06 -2.04 32.04
CA PHE A 281 0.45 -3.12 32.88
C PHE A 281 1.76 -2.78 33.60
N GLY A 282 2.34 -1.62 33.34
CA GLY A 282 3.59 -1.14 33.94
C GLY A 282 4.84 -1.44 33.13
N MET A 283 4.71 -1.88 31.88
CA MET A 283 5.85 -2.10 31.01
C MET A 283 6.42 -0.76 30.49
N LYS A 284 7.74 -0.59 30.54
CA LYS A 284 8.42 0.62 30.04
C LYS A 284 8.61 0.59 28.51
N VAL A 285 7.53 0.71 27.75
CA VAL A 285 7.55 0.66 26.27
C VAL A 285 7.34 2.02 25.58
N GLY A 286 7.32 3.12 26.33
CA GLY A 286 7.09 4.46 25.76
C GLY A 286 8.05 4.85 24.64
N PHE A 287 9.31 4.41 24.70
CA PHE A 287 10.29 4.65 23.65
C PHE A 287 9.91 3.99 22.30
N LEU A 288 9.23 2.84 22.32
CA LEU A 288 8.72 2.19 21.12
C LEU A 288 7.53 2.97 20.55
N ARG A 289 6.65 3.48 21.42
CA ARG A 289 5.50 4.31 21.02
C ARG A 289 5.94 5.63 20.41
N GLU A 290 6.94 6.29 21.00
CA GLU A 290 7.53 7.52 20.45
C GLU A 290 8.17 7.27 19.08
N ARG A 291 8.91 6.17 18.94
CA ARG A 291 9.49 5.77 17.65
C ARG A 291 8.42 5.50 16.60
N LEU A 292 7.35 4.81 16.99
CA LEU A 292 6.22 4.51 16.12
C LEU A 292 5.49 5.80 15.66
N SER A 293 5.23 6.72 16.59
CA SER A 293 4.64 8.02 16.29
C SER A 293 5.48 8.82 15.30
N ARG A 294 6.81 8.80 15.45
CA ARG A 294 7.73 9.44 14.50
C ARG A 294 7.69 8.80 13.12
N LEU A 295 7.59 7.47 13.03
CA LEU A 295 7.43 6.78 11.74
C LEU A 295 6.12 7.16 11.06
N MET A 296 5.03 7.31 11.83
CA MET A 296 3.74 7.74 11.30
C MET A 296 3.80 9.17 10.75
N SER A 297 4.43 10.13 11.46
CA SER A 297 4.56 11.50 10.95
C SER A 297 5.43 11.56 9.70
N LEU A 298 6.56 10.85 9.66
CA LEU A 298 7.43 10.80 8.48
C LEU A 298 6.71 10.21 7.25
N ALA A 299 5.86 9.20 7.46
CA ALA A 299 5.07 8.62 6.38
C ALA A 299 4.03 9.63 5.84
N LEU A 300 3.35 10.37 6.73
CA LEU A 300 2.39 11.42 6.34
C LEU A 300 3.08 12.59 5.62
N GLU A 301 4.18 13.10 6.16
CA GLU A 301 4.97 14.19 5.56
C GLU A 301 5.45 13.80 4.16
N SER A 302 5.91 12.56 3.97
CA SER A 302 6.30 12.08 2.64
C SER A 302 5.14 11.97 1.67
N GLU A 303 3.94 11.62 2.14
CA GLU A 303 2.75 11.54 1.30
C GLU A 303 2.29 12.94 0.86
N GLU A 304 2.30 13.90 1.77
CA GLU A 304 1.97 15.31 1.51
C GLU A 304 2.97 15.96 0.55
N ALA A 305 4.27 15.78 0.78
CA ALA A 305 5.32 16.31 -0.09
C ALA A 305 5.16 15.80 -1.54
N MET A 306 4.90 14.50 -1.70
CA MET A 306 4.69 13.89 -3.00
C MET A 306 3.40 14.39 -3.67
N GLU A 307 2.32 14.58 -2.93
CA GLU A 307 1.09 15.15 -3.47
C GLU A 307 1.26 16.61 -3.91
N SER A 308 2.03 17.40 -3.14
CA SER A 308 2.36 18.77 -3.48
C SER A 308 3.17 18.86 -4.78
N GLU A 309 4.25 18.10 -4.89
CA GLU A 309 5.09 18.06 -6.10
C GLU A 309 4.28 17.60 -7.33
N CYS A 310 3.45 16.57 -7.16
CA CYS A 310 2.58 16.10 -8.24
C CYS A 310 1.55 17.17 -8.67
N ARG A 311 1.00 17.92 -7.71
CA ARG A 311 0.07 19.02 -8.01
C ARG A 311 0.76 20.12 -8.80
N GLU A 312 1.98 20.48 -8.44
CA GLU A 312 2.78 21.49 -9.15
C GLU A 312 3.07 21.07 -10.59
N VAL A 313 3.57 19.84 -10.79
CA VAL A 313 3.84 19.28 -12.13
C VAL A 313 2.58 19.27 -12.99
N ARG A 314 1.42 18.94 -12.42
CA ARG A 314 0.14 18.94 -13.15
C ARG A 314 -0.32 20.33 -13.55
N LEU A 315 -0.15 21.32 -12.69
CA LEU A 315 -0.48 22.71 -13.03
C LEU A 315 0.39 23.20 -14.18
N GLU A 316 1.67 22.84 -14.18
CA GLU A 316 2.57 23.20 -15.25
C GLU A 316 2.23 22.47 -16.56
N GLN A 317 1.83 21.20 -16.48
CA GLN A 317 1.34 20.46 -17.65
C GLN A 317 0.11 21.14 -18.27
N VAL A 318 -0.88 21.54 -17.47
CA VAL A 318 -2.07 22.24 -17.96
C VAL A 318 -1.68 23.57 -18.64
N ARG A 319 -0.73 24.32 -18.07
CA ARG A 319 -0.22 25.56 -18.65
C ARG A 319 0.40 25.30 -20.04
N VAL A 320 1.26 24.30 -20.14
CA VAL A 320 1.91 23.92 -21.41
C VAL A 320 0.88 23.49 -22.44
N ASP A 321 -0.14 22.71 -22.04
CA ASP A 321 -1.21 22.28 -22.95
C ASP A 321 -2.06 23.45 -23.46
N GLU A 322 -2.32 24.46 -22.63
CA GLU A 322 -3.01 25.70 -23.03
C GLU A 322 -2.17 26.53 -24.00
N GLU A 323 -0.86 26.65 -23.75
CA GLU A 323 0.06 27.33 -24.65
C GLU A 323 0.16 26.60 -25.99
N MET A 324 0.21 25.27 -25.98
CA MET A 324 0.24 24.44 -27.19
C MET A 324 -1.01 24.67 -28.05
N LYS A 325 -2.21 24.65 -27.47
CA LYS A 325 -3.46 24.97 -28.18
C LYS A 325 -3.46 26.37 -28.78
N SER A 326 -2.93 27.34 -28.03
CA SER A 326 -2.79 28.73 -28.50
C SER A 326 -1.85 28.83 -29.71
N LEU A 327 -0.71 28.13 -29.67
CA LEU A 327 0.24 28.08 -30.77
C LEU A 327 -0.33 27.36 -31.99
N GLU A 328 -1.05 26.25 -31.82
CA GLU A 328 -1.75 25.56 -32.90
C GLU A 328 -2.75 26.46 -33.61
N LEU A 329 -3.54 27.24 -32.85
CA LEU A 329 -4.48 28.21 -33.41
C LEU A 329 -3.77 29.30 -34.22
N ARG A 330 -2.62 29.80 -33.73
CA ARG A 330 -1.81 30.78 -34.47
C ARG A 330 -1.23 30.17 -35.76
N LEU A 331 -0.76 28.92 -35.70
CA LEU A 331 -0.25 28.21 -36.87
C LEU A 331 -1.35 28.04 -37.94
N LEU A 332 -2.57 27.72 -37.53
CA LEU A 332 -3.71 27.61 -38.44
C LEU A 332 -3.97 28.93 -39.18
N LYS A 333 -4.03 30.05 -38.45
CA LYS A 333 -4.19 31.39 -39.06
C LYS A 333 -3.07 31.72 -40.03
N LEU A 334 -1.82 31.40 -39.69
CA LEU A 334 -0.69 31.63 -40.58
C LEU A 334 -0.78 30.80 -41.87
N LYS A 335 -1.26 29.56 -41.80
CA LYS A 335 -1.50 28.72 -42.98
C LYS A 335 -2.58 29.32 -43.89
N GLU A 336 -3.69 29.78 -43.33
CA GLU A 336 -4.74 30.48 -44.10
C GLU A 336 -4.20 31.75 -44.77
N THR A 337 -3.37 32.54 -44.07
CA THR A 337 -2.76 33.72 -44.68
C THR A 337 -1.78 33.39 -45.79
N ARG A 338 -1.06 32.27 -45.67
CA ARG A 338 -0.14 31.80 -46.72
C ARG A 338 -0.92 31.41 -47.97
N GLU A 339 -1.97 30.61 -47.83
CA GLU A 339 -2.82 30.18 -48.94
C GLU A 339 -3.41 31.38 -49.70
N ARG A 340 -3.94 32.39 -48.97
CA ARG A 340 -4.41 33.63 -49.60
C ARG A 340 -3.31 34.36 -50.38
N LEU A 341 -2.10 34.44 -49.84
CA LEU A 341 -0.98 35.08 -50.53
C LEU A 341 -0.53 34.28 -51.77
N ASP A 342 -0.58 32.95 -51.70
CA ASP A 342 -0.29 32.07 -52.84
C ASP A 342 -1.30 32.32 -53.98
N ASP A 343 -2.59 32.44 -53.66
CA ASP A 343 -3.65 32.80 -54.63
C ASP A 343 -3.43 34.19 -55.24
N GLU A 344 -3.11 35.19 -54.41
CA GLU A 344 -2.81 36.55 -54.87
C GLU A 344 -1.58 36.57 -55.80
N MET A 345 -0.55 35.75 -55.52
CA MET A 345 0.63 35.63 -56.36
C MET A 345 0.31 35.03 -57.73
N GLU A 346 -0.52 33.98 -57.81
CA GLU A 346 -0.93 33.41 -59.11
C GLU A 346 -1.77 34.43 -59.92
N ILE A 347 -2.68 35.17 -59.29
CA ILE A 347 -3.43 36.24 -59.98
C ILE A 347 -2.49 37.32 -60.53
N LEU A 348 -1.49 37.75 -59.76
CA LEU A 348 -0.51 38.74 -60.21
C LEU A 348 0.34 38.22 -61.37
N LYS A 349 0.69 36.93 -61.35
CA LYS A 349 1.45 36.26 -62.41
C LYS A 349 0.65 36.18 -63.71
N GLU A 350 -0.61 35.74 -63.66
CA GLU A 350 -1.51 35.73 -64.83
C GLU A 350 -1.67 37.14 -65.43
N ASN A 351 -1.82 38.15 -64.57
CA ASN A 351 -1.89 39.54 -65.02
C ASN A 351 -0.60 39.99 -65.70
N ALA A 352 0.58 39.63 -65.17
CA ALA A 352 1.86 39.95 -65.78
C ALA A 352 2.00 39.29 -67.16
N GLU A 353 1.65 38.00 -67.29
CA GLU A 353 1.66 37.27 -68.55
C GLU A 353 0.73 37.91 -69.59
N LYS A 354 -0.45 38.38 -69.17
CA LYS A 354 -1.38 39.12 -70.05
C LYS A 354 -0.79 40.45 -70.53
N HIS A 355 -0.13 41.21 -69.66
CA HIS A 355 0.52 42.46 -70.05
C HIS A 355 1.67 42.22 -71.02
N GLU A 356 2.46 41.16 -70.80
CA GLU A 356 3.49 40.74 -71.74
C GLU A 356 2.90 40.41 -73.11
N HIS A 357 1.81 39.64 -73.16
CA HIS A 357 1.13 39.35 -74.42
C HIS A 357 0.65 40.60 -75.16
N MET A 358 -0.01 41.54 -74.47
CA MET A 358 -0.46 42.80 -75.06
C MET A 358 0.72 43.65 -75.58
N PHE A 359 1.84 43.67 -74.86
CA PHE A 359 3.05 44.35 -75.28
C PHE A 359 3.60 43.73 -76.57
N GLN A 360 3.69 42.40 -76.64
CA GLN A 360 4.14 41.68 -77.84
C GLN A 360 3.21 41.91 -79.04
N GLU A 361 1.89 41.95 -78.85
CA GLU A 361 0.94 42.29 -79.92
C GLU A 361 1.20 43.70 -80.48
N ALA A 362 1.40 44.69 -79.61
CA ALA A 362 1.67 46.07 -80.02
C ALA A 362 3.00 46.19 -80.79
N VAL A 363 4.05 45.47 -80.35
CA VAL A 363 5.35 45.44 -81.04
C VAL A 363 5.23 44.82 -82.44
N ASN A 364 4.37 43.81 -82.61
CA ASN A 364 4.21 43.06 -83.86
C ASN A 364 3.15 43.67 -84.82
N ALA A 365 2.48 44.76 -84.45
CA ALA A 365 1.47 45.39 -85.30
C ALA A 365 2.10 46.05 -86.55
N PRO A 366 1.41 46.05 -87.72
CA PRO A 366 1.89 46.72 -88.93
C PRO A 366 1.99 48.25 -88.74
N TRP A 367 3.03 48.86 -89.34
CA TRP A 367 3.36 50.29 -89.21
C TRP A 367 2.72 51.16 -90.28
#